data_AF-A0A849FPU1-F1
#
_entry.id   AF-A0A849FPU1-F1
#
_cell.length_a   1.000
_cell.length_b   1.000
_cell.length_c   1.000
_cell.angle_alpha   90.00
_cell.angle_beta   90.00
_cell.angle_gamma   90.00
#
_symmetry.space_group_name_H-M   'P 1'
#
loop_
_entity.id
_entity.type
_entity.pdbx_description
1 polymer ?
#
loop_
_entity_poly.entity_id
_entity_poly.type
_entity_poly.pdbx_seq_one_letter_code
_entity_poly.pdbx_strand_id
1 'polypeptide(L)' 'YPAWPTGPLETLEGLEQLRFLENGHRVLCVEVDARGRQFWELNNPEDVPRLEAMMASMDME' A
#
# COMPACT_ATOMS: atom_id res chain seq x y z
N TYR A 1 2.85 -15.65 9.15
CA TYR A 1 3.74 -14.50 8.97
C TYR A 1 3.75 -13.51 10.15
N PRO A 2 2.64 -13.22 10.89
CA PRO A 2 2.70 -12.18 11.93
C PRO A 2 3.66 -12.50 13.09
N ALA A 3 3.86 -13.80 13.37
CA ALA A 3 4.82 -14.27 14.37
C ALA A 3 6.25 -14.45 13.82
N TRP A 4 6.48 -14.23 12.52
CA TRP A 4 7.83 -14.31 11.97
C TRP A 4 8.63 -13.08 12.38
N PRO A 5 9.91 -13.25 12.77
CA PRO A 5 10.76 -12.11 13.06
C PRO A 5 10.99 -11.27 11.79
N THR A 6 11.28 -9.99 11.98
CA THR A 6 11.83 -9.14 10.92
C THR A 6 13.12 -9.77 10.38
N GLY A 7 13.19 -9.93 9.06
CA GLY A 7 14.34 -10.49 8.36
C GLY A 7 15.29 -9.44 7.78
N PRO A 8 16.41 -9.87 7.17
CA PRO A 8 17.33 -8.97 6.48
C PRO A 8 16.68 -8.11 5.40
N LEU A 9 15.78 -8.67 4.58
CA LEU A 9 15.17 -7.92 3.48
C LEU A 9 14.25 -6.81 4.00
N GLU A 10 13.41 -7.10 4.99
CA GLU A 10 12.61 -6.05 5.63
C GLU A 10 13.47 -5.00 6.34
N THR A 11 14.57 -5.40 6.98
CA THR A 11 15.46 -4.45 7.66
C THR A 11 16.08 -3.46 6.67
N LEU A 12 16.45 -3.94 5.48
CA LEU A 12 17.10 -3.13 4.44
C LEU A 12 16.10 -2.25 3.68
N GLU A 13 14.91 -2.78 3.37
CA GLU A 13 13.94 -2.13 2.49
C GLU A 13 12.77 -1.46 3.24
N GLY A 14 12.56 -1.80 4.50
CA GLY A 14 11.42 -1.33 5.31
C GLY A 14 10.07 -1.95 4.93
N LEU A 15 10.06 -3.08 4.22
CA LEU A 15 8.87 -3.70 3.64
C LEU A 15 8.52 -5.04 4.29
N GLU A 16 7.43 -5.10 5.08
CA GLU A 16 6.99 -6.30 5.80
C GLU A 16 6.69 -7.49 4.87
N GLN A 17 6.15 -7.23 3.68
CA GLN A 17 5.81 -8.27 2.71
C GLN A 17 7.03 -9.08 2.22
N LEU A 18 8.25 -8.56 2.40
CA LEU A 18 9.45 -9.31 2.03
C LEU A 18 9.65 -10.56 2.91
N ARG A 19 9.07 -10.60 4.12
CA ARG A 19 9.08 -11.81 4.96
C ARG A 19 8.46 -13.02 4.25
N PHE A 20 7.50 -12.81 3.35
CA PHE A 20 6.93 -13.91 2.55
C PHE A 20 7.99 -14.51 1.62
N LEU A 21 8.72 -13.67 0.89
CA LEU A 21 9.74 -14.11 -0.06
C LEU A 21 10.92 -14.78 0.67
N GLU A 22 11.35 -14.23 1.81
CA GLU A 22 12.42 -14.81 2.63
C GLU A 22 12.08 -16.22 3.16
N ASN A 23 10.79 -16.48 3.41
CA ASN A 23 10.31 -17.80 3.85
C ASN A 23 9.85 -18.69 2.68
N GLY A 24 10.22 -18.37 1.44
CA GLY A 24 9.91 -19.17 0.26
C GLY A 24 8.43 -19.17 -0.15
N HIS A 25 7.62 -18.26 0.39
CA HIS A 25 6.22 -18.12 -0.01
C HIS A 25 6.12 -17.30 -1.31
N ARG A 26 5.21 -17.72 -2.19
CA ARG A 26 4.87 -16.99 -3.42
C ARG A 26 3.81 -15.94 -3.11
N VAL A 27 4.00 -14.73 -3.61
CA VAL A 27 3.01 -13.65 -3.54
C VAL A 27 2.37 -13.49 -4.92
N LEU A 28 1.05 -13.60 -5.00
CA LEU A 28 0.31 -13.35 -6.22
C LEU A 28 -0.01 -11.86 -6.31
N CYS A 29 0.55 -11.19 -7.32
CA CYS A 29 0.19 -9.82 -7.67
C CYS A 29 -0.86 -9.84 -8.77
N VAL A 30 -1.90 -9.03 -8.62
CA VAL A 30 -2.97 -8.86 -9.62
C VAL A 30 -3.17 -7.38 -9.89
N GLU A 31 -3.55 -7.05 -11.11
CA GLU A 31 -3.97 -5.68 -11.45
C GLU A 31 -5.31 -5.38 -10.76
N VAL A 32 -5.41 -4.17 -10.22
CA VAL A 32 -6.64 -3.68 -9.59
C VAL A 32 -7.37 -2.76 -10.57
N ASP A 33 -8.62 -3.11 -10.89
CA ASP A 33 -9.51 -2.19 -11.57
C ASP A 33 -9.97 -1.09 -10.60
N ALA A 34 -9.61 0.14 -10.92
CA ALA A 34 -9.92 1.32 -10.12
C ALA A 34 -11.42 1.65 -10.07
N ARG A 35 -12.25 1.17 -11.02
CA ARG A 35 -13.70 1.43 -11.07
C ARG A 35 -14.08 2.91 -10.93
N GLY A 36 -13.34 3.78 -11.62
CA GLY A 36 -13.54 5.23 -11.56
C GLY A 36 -13.01 5.88 -10.27
N ARG A 37 -12.34 5.13 -9.40
CA ARG A 37 -11.63 5.68 -8.24
C ARG A 37 -10.24 6.16 -8.60
N GLN A 38 -9.75 7.09 -7.81
CA GLN A 38 -8.38 7.56 -7.85
C GLN A 38 -7.66 7.12 -6.57
N PHE A 39 -6.38 6.79 -6.69
CA PHE A 39 -5.57 6.32 -5.57
C PHE A 39 -4.54 7.37 -5.19
N TRP A 40 -4.55 7.76 -3.91
CA TRP A 40 -3.51 8.56 -3.28
C TRP A 40 -3.40 8.15 -1.83
N GLU A 41 -2.18 8.07 -1.33
CA GLU A 41 -1.91 7.71 0.06
C GLU A 41 -1.84 8.97 0.91
N LEU A 42 -2.55 8.99 2.04
CA LEU A 42 -2.48 10.08 3.01
C LEU A 42 -1.30 9.85 3.95
N ASN A 43 -0.11 10.27 3.52
CA ASN A 43 1.10 10.13 4.33
C ASN A 43 1.42 11.40 5.12
N ASN A 44 1.03 12.57 4.60
CA ASN A 44 1.39 13.86 5.16
C ASN A 44 0.19 14.82 5.22
N PRO A 45 0.17 15.82 6.12
CA PRO A 45 -0.91 16.80 6.20
C PRO A 45 -1.17 17.56 4.88
N GLU A 46 -0.15 17.80 4.07
CA GLU A 46 -0.26 18.44 2.76
C GLU A 46 -0.99 17.60 1.70
N ASP A 47 -1.15 16.29 1.92
CA ASP A 47 -1.90 15.40 1.02
C ASP A 47 -3.42 15.60 1.18
N VAL A 48 -3.88 16.16 2.31
CA VAL A 48 -5.30 16.37 2.63
C VAL A 48 -6.05 17.15 1.53
N PRO A 49 -5.64 18.38 1.15
CA PRO A 49 -6.38 19.15 0.14
C PRO A 49 -6.41 18.46 -1.23
N ARG A 50 -5.40 17.63 -1.55
CA ARG A 50 -5.39 16.83 -2.78
C ARG A 50 -6.44 15.72 -2.72
N LEU A 51 -6.47 14.98 -1.62
CA LEU A 51 -7.45 13.91 -1.42
C LEU A 51 -8.88 14.44 -1.39
N GLU A 52 -9.13 15.57 -0.75
CA GLU A 52 -10.44 16.23 -0.75
C GLU A 52 -10.89 16.57 -2.17
N ALA A 53 -10.00 17.12 -3.01
CA ALA A 53 -10.31 17.40 -4.41
C ALA A 53 -10.56 16.11 -5.22
N MET A 54 -9.79 15.04 -4.96
CA MET A 54 -10.00 13.74 -5.59
C MET A 54 -11.37 13.16 -5.20
N MET A 55 -11.74 13.21 -3.92
CA MET A 55 -13.05 12.77 -3.42
C MET A 55 -14.20 13.52 -4.07
N ALA A 56 -14.11 14.85 -4.15
CA ALA A 56 -15.11 15.68 -4.81
C ALA A 56 -15.28 15.30 -6.30
N SER A 57 -14.19 15.04 -7.02
CA SER A 57 -14.25 14.62 -8.43
C SER A 57 -14.79 13.21 -8.66
N MET A 58 -14.87 12.39 -7.60
CA MET A 58 -15.40 11.03 -7.63
C MET A 58 -16.83 10.95 -7.07
N ASP A 59 -17.48 12.10 -6.86
CA ASP A 59 -18.79 12.23 -6.21
C ASP A 59 -18.87 11.46 -4.88
N MET A 60 -17.81 11.57 -4.08
CA MET A 60 -17.73 11.02 -2.72
C MET A 60 -17.90 12.16 -1.71
N GLU A 61 -19.04 12.21 -1.02
CA GLU A 61 -19.26 13.01 0.20
C GLU A 61 -19.02 12.20 1.47
#